data_AF-A0A0B7FLC9-F1
#
_entry.id   AF-A0A0B7FLC9-F1
#
_cell.length_a   1.000
_cell.length_b   1.000
_cell.length_c   1.000
_cell.angle_alpha   90.00
_cell.angle_beta   90.00
_cell.angle_gamma   90.00
#
_symmetry.space_group_name_H-M   'P 1'
#
loop_
_entity.id
_entity.type
_entity.pdbx_description
1 polymer ?
#
loop_
_entity_poly.entity_id
_entity_poly.type
_entity_poly.pdbx_seq_one_letter_code
_entity_poly.pdbx_strand_id
1 'polypeptide(L)'
;MSSENKKQEKDYTTEVDALIPEAESLAQSGQLQAAVDKLLVLEKQARNSADAGSTSRLLVAIVKLCRAAQRFDLVNSNITILAKKHGQLKAATQAMVEEVMAYLPDLEADRTKWLELIESLRAVTEGKIFLETSRARVTLALSLHHERLASQASDPAEALKSAQTASDLLSDLQVETYSSMSRREKTEFLLEQMRLLVLVANMKTEVGKSQEGEAEWIKVRVGGRKVNEGFLKEAENEDLKLKYYELMIKYALHNASYLDAAKHYYKVWETPSIKAETEGRGRSTLEYIVYYVVLASHSNEQSDMLHRLYNDPELAKIDLQ
;
A
#
# COMPACT_ATOMS: atom_id res chain seq x y z
N MET A 1 19.95 -4.76 19.76
CA MET A 1 20.05 -4.54 21.22
C MET A 1 18.66 -4.66 21.81
N SER A 2 18.50 -5.59 22.74
CA SER A 2 17.26 -6.04 23.36
C SER A 2 16.47 -4.89 23.96
N SER A 3 15.29 -4.59 23.41
CA SER A 3 14.25 -3.92 24.19
C SER A 3 13.73 -4.96 25.18
N GLU A 4 14.39 -5.09 26.33
CA GLU A 4 13.88 -5.88 27.44
C GLU A 4 12.46 -5.40 27.74
N ASN A 5 11.49 -6.33 27.67
CA ASN A 5 10.17 -6.12 28.22
C ASN A 5 10.34 -5.93 29.73
N LYS A 6 10.59 -4.69 30.17
CA LYS A 6 10.59 -4.33 31.59
C LYS A 6 9.23 -4.74 32.14
N LYS A 7 9.24 -5.54 33.20
CA LYS A 7 8.03 -5.92 33.92
C LYS A 7 7.39 -4.64 34.45
N GLN A 8 6.10 -4.47 34.19
CA GLN A 8 5.35 -3.30 34.66
C GLN A 8 5.52 -3.16 36.18
N GLU A 9 6.02 -2.01 36.62
CA GLU A 9 6.34 -1.75 38.03
C GLU A 9 5.15 -1.15 38.78
N LYS A 10 4.36 -0.33 38.08
CA LYS A 10 3.18 0.34 38.63
C LYS A 10 2.14 0.54 37.52
N ASP A 11 0.88 0.37 37.89
CA ASP A 11 -0.27 0.68 37.04
C ASP A 11 -0.76 2.10 37.34
N TYR A 12 -0.84 2.93 36.29
CA TYR A 12 -1.31 4.31 36.36
C TYR A 12 -2.72 4.49 35.79
N THR A 13 -3.44 3.41 35.48
CA THR A 13 -4.75 3.46 34.81
C THR A 13 -5.74 4.39 35.52
N THR A 14 -5.83 4.34 36.84
CA THR A 14 -6.74 5.19 37.63
C THR A 14 -6.35 6.67 37.61
N GLU A 15 -5.05 6.97 37.61
CA GLU A 15 -4.54 8.34 37.51
C GLU A 15 -4.80 8.90 36.10
N VAL A 16 -4.66 8.06 35.07
CA VAL A 16 -4.99 8.41 33.68
C VAL A 16 -6.49 8.64 33.49
N ASP A 17 -7.34 7.81 34.08
CA ASP A 17 -8.80 7.95 34.00
C ASP A 17 -9.30 9.26 34.62
N ALA A 18 -8.65 9.73 35.68
CA ALA A 18 -8.97 11.01 36.29
C ALA A 18 -8.41 12.21 35.50
N LEU A 19 -7.19 12.07 34.96
CA LEU A 19 -6.46 13.19 34.36
C LEU A 19 -6.84 13.48 32.92
N ILE A 20 -7.26 12.49 32.12
CA ILE A 20 -7.69 12.72 30.72
C ILE A 20 -8.89 13.69 30.66
N PRO A 21 -9.99 13.49 31.41
CA PRO A 21 -11.13 14.42 31.39
C PRO A 21 -10.77 15.82 31.90
N GLU A 22 -9.89 15.93 32.90
CA GLU A 22 -9.39 17.21 33.39
C GLU A 22 -8.59 17.95 32.30
N ALA A 23 -7.71 17.23 31.59
CA ALA A 23 -6.94 17.78 30.49
C ALA A 23 -7.83 18.20 29.32
N GLU A 24 -8.89 17.44 29.01
CA GLU A 24 -9.90 17.81 28.01
C GLU A 24 -10.64 19.09 28.40
N SER A 25 -11.05 19.23 29.65
CA SER A 25 -11.69 20.46 30.15
C SER A 25 -10.77 21.67 30.08
N LEU A 26 -9.47 21.51 30.39
CA LEU A 26 -8.47 22.57 30.30
C LEU A 26 -8.17 22.96 28.84
N ALA A 27 -8.17 21.99 27.93
CA ALA A 27 -8.02 22.27 26.51
C ALA A 27 -9.22 23.07 25.98
N GLN A 28 -10.45 22.72 26.40
CA GLN A 28 -11.67 23.45 26.05
C GLN A 28 -11.70 24.88 26.60
N SER A 29 -11.09 25.12 27.77
CA SER A 29 -10.95 26.48 28.33
C SER A 29 -9.85 27.32 27.68
N GLY A 30 -9.24 26.82 26.60
CA GLY A 30 -8.20 27.52 25.83
C GLY A 30 -6.77 27.33 26.37
N GLN A 31 -6.59 26.53 27.43
CA GLN A 31 -5.28 26.25 28.05
C GLN A 31 -4.64 24.96 27.52
N LEU A 32 -4.58 24.81 26.19
CA LEU A 32 -4.07 23.61 25.52
C LEU A 32 -2.66 23.23 25.97
N GLN A 33 -1.74 24.19 26.07
CA GLN A 33 -0.35 23.90 26.46
C GLN A 33 -0.28 23.34 27.89
N ALA A 34 -1.04 23.91 28.82
CA ALA A 34 -1.08 23.43 30.20
C ALA A 34 -1.68 22.02 30.30
N ALA A 35 -2.69 21.70 29.49
CA ALA A 35 -3.27 20.36 29.40
C ALA A 35 -2.25 19.33 28.89
N VAL A 36 -1.52 19.66 27.82
CA VAL A 36 -0.46 18.80 27.26
C VAL A 36 0.67 18.61 28.25
N ASP A 37 1.12 19.67 28.92
CA ASP A 37 2.21 19.60 29.91
C ASP A 37 1.83 18.69 31.09
N LYS A 38 0.58 18.76 31.58
CA LYS A 38 0.06 17.83 32.61
C LYS A 38 0.12 16.37 32.15
N LEU A 39 -0.33 16.09 30.93
CA LEU A 39 -0.29 14.74 30.36
C LEU A 39 1.15 14.23 30.19
N LEU A 40 2.09 15.10 29.79
CA LEU A 40 3.50 14.75 29.63
C LEU A 40 4.20 14.40 30.95
N VAL A 41 3.77 14.99 32.07
CA VAL A 41 4.30 14.64 33.40
C VAL A 41 3.91 13.21 33.77
N LEU A 42 2.62 12.87 33.63
CA LEU A 42 2.14 11.52 33.92
C LEU A 42 2.69 10.49 32.92
N GLU A 43 2.83 10.88 31.65
CA GLU A 43 3.46 10.04 30.61
C GLU A 43 4.87 9.65 31.00
N LYS A 44 5.66 10.59 31.53
CA LYS A 44 7.03 10.31 31.99
C LYS A 44 7.04 9.29 33.12
N GLN A 45 6.09 9.35 34.06
CA GLN A 45 5.98 8.42 35.18
C GLN A 45 5.55 7.02 34.70
N ALA A 46 4.48 6.95 33.92
CA ALA A 46 3.95 5.69 33.36
C ALA A 46 4.99 4.98 32.47
N ARG A 47 5.71 5.74 31.65
CA ARG A 47 6.78 5.22 30.78
C ARG A 47 7.96 4.68 31.59
N ASN A 48 8.37 5.37 32.64
CA ASN A 48 9.45 4.90 33.51
C ASN A 48 9.08 3.60 34.24
N SER A 49 7.81 3.43 34.60
CA SER A 49 7.27 2.21 35.22
C SER A 49 6.90 1.11 34.21
N ALA A 50 7.23 1.29 32.92
CA ALA A 50 6.94 0.36 31.83
C ALA A 50 5.45 -0.01 31.65
N ASP A 51 4.54 0.90 32.04
CA ASP A 51 3.10 0.73 31.83
C ASP A 51 2.71 1.10 30.39
N ALA A 52 2.69 0.11 29.51
CA ALA A 52 2.37 0.30 28.10
C ALA A 52 0.92 0.77 27.89
N GLY A 53 -0.04 0.32 28.71
CA GLY A 53 -1.45 0.66 28.56
C GLY A 53 -1.69 2.15 28.83
N SER A 54 -1.26 2.61 30.00
CA SER A 54 -1.39 4.02 30.40
C SER A 54 -0.60 4.94 29.50
N THR A 55 0.64 4.57 29.15
CA THR A 55 1.48 5.38 28.24
C THR A 55 0.83 5.52 26.86
N SER A 56 0.25 4.45 26.31
CA SER A 56 -0.45 4.50 25.02
C SER A 56 -1.64 5.45 25.06
N ARG A 57 -2.47 5.38 26.11
CA ARG A 57 -3.63 6.25 26.29
C ARG A 57 -3.25 7.72 26.42
N LEU A 58 -2.18 8.01 27.17
CA LEU A 58 -1.66 9.38 27.34
C LEU A 58 -1.14 9.96 26.02
N LEU A 59 -0.39 9.18 25.24
CA LEU A 59 0.10 9.59 23.92
C LEU A 59 -1.06 9.90 22.97
N VAL A 60 -2.05 9.01 22.90
CA VAL A 60 -3.26 9.18 22.09
C VAL A 60 -4.04 10.43 22.53
N ALA A 61 -4.21 10.64 23.84
CA ALA A 61 -4.89 11.81 24.39
C ALA A 61 -4.19 13.12 24.01
N ILE A 62 -2.86 13.21 24.13
CA ILE A 62 -2.09 14.41 23.74
C ILE A 62 -2.36 14.79 22.29
N VAL A 63 -2.31 13.80 21.38
CA VAL A 63 -2.56 14.03 19.96
C VAL A 63 -4.02 14.42 19.72
N LYS A 64 -4.99 13.76 20.38
CA LYS A 64 -6.42 14.09 20.27
C LYS A 64 -6.73 15.51 20.70
N LEU A 65 -6.13 16.00 21.79
CA LEU A 65 -6.30 17.38 22.24
C LEU A 65 -5.76 18.38 21.21
N CYS A 66 -4.58 18.11 20.64
CA CYS A 66 -4.00 18.97 19.59
C CYS A 66 -4.88 18.99 18.33
N ARG A 67 -5.44 17.83 17.95
CA ARG A 67 -6.38 17.69 16.84
C ARG A 67 -7.70 18.43 17.10
N ALA A 68 -8.27 18.31 18.29
CA ALA A 68 -9.51 18.98 18.69
C ALA A 68 -9.37 20.50 18.61
N ALA A 69 -8.20 21.03 18.98
CA ALA A 69 -7.87 22.45 18.85
C ALA A 69 -7.54 22.90 17.40
N GLN A 70 -7.60 22.00 16.41
CA GLN A 70 -7.20 22.22 15.01
C GLN A 70 -5.74 22.71 14.85
N ARG A 71 -4.85 22.39 15.81
CA ARG A 71 -3.44 22.79 15.80
C ARG A 71 -2.56 21.63 15.31
N PHE A 72 -2.52 21.44 13.99
CA PHE A 72 -1.74 20.36 13.37
C PHE A 72 -0.21 20.51 13.52
N ASP A 73 0.29 21.74 13.63
CA ASP A 73 1.70 21.99 13.96
C ASP A 73 2.07 21.33 15.30
N LEU A 74 1.16 21.39 16.27
CA LEU A 74 1.32 20.76 17.57
C LEU A 74 1.21 19.24 17.48
N VAL A 75 0.37 18.71 16.60
CA VAL A 75 0.32 17.27 16.29
C VAL A 75 1.67 16.81 15.75
N ASN A 76 2.19 17.44 14.69
CA ASN A 76 3.45 17.07 14.02
C ASN A 76 4.65 17.14 14.97
N SER A 77 4.75 18.22 15.75
CA SER A 77 5.82 18.40 16.74
C SER A 77 5.74 17.37 17.87
N ASN A 78 4.56 17.14 18.46
CA ASN A 78 4.42 16.16 19.53
C ASN A 78 4.70 14.73 19.06
N ILE A 79 4.23 14.32 17.88
CA ILE A 79 4.54 12.99 17.34
C ILE A 79 6.05 12.82 17.17
N THR A 80 6.71 13.83 16.60
CA THR A 80 8.16 13.79 16.37
C THR A 80 8.93 13.69 17.69
N ILE A 81 8.56 14.48 18.69
CA ILE A 81 9.20 14.51 20.01
C ILE A 81 8.96 13.18 20.74
N LEU A 82 7.71 12.73 20.84
CA LEU A 82 7.33 11.54 21.59
C LEU A 82 7.90 10.26 20.96
N ALA A 83 7.96 10.20 19.63
CA ALA A 83 8.49 9.04 18.92
C ALA A 83 10.02 8.99 18.87
N LYS A 84 10.73 10.11 19.12
CA LYS A 84 12.20 10.17 19.29
C LYS A 84 12.64 10.09 20.75
N LYS A 85 11.70 10.14 21.70
CA LYS A 85 11.98 10.15 23.14
C LYS A 85 12.69 8.86 23.57
N HIS A 86 13.85 8.99 24.22
CA HIS A 86 14.65 7.85 24.66
C HIS A 86 13.88 6.98 25.66
N GLY A 87 13.76 5.68 25.39
CA GLY A 87 13.02 4.75 26.25
C GLY A 87 11.51 4.76 26.05
N GLN A 88 11.00 5.27 24.92
CA GLN A 88 9.58 5.16 24.61
C GLN A 88 9.16 3.71 24.30
N LEU A 89 7.97 3.34 24.78
CA LEU A 89 7.43 2.00 24.60
C LEU A 89 6.93 1.82 23.15
N LYS A 90 7.22 0.64 22.57
CA LYS A 90 6.86 0.31 21.18
C LYS A 90 5.35 0.37 20.97
N ALA A 91 4.58 -0.28 21.86
CA ALA A 91 3.12 -0.30 21.82
C ALA A 91 2.52 1.12 21.89
N ALA A 92 3.08 1.98 22.75
CA ALA A 92 2.60 3.36 22.88
C ALA A 92 2.89 4.21 21.64
N THR A 93 4.07 4.03 21.03
CA THR A 93 4.40 4.70 19.77
C THR A 93 3.51 4.21 18.63
N GLN A 94 3.21 2.90 18.58
CA GLN A 94 2.34 2.31 17.57
C GLN A 94 0.91 2.86 17.69
N ALA A 95 0.31 2.83 18.88
CA ALA A 95 -1.03 3.36 19.12
C ALA A 95 -1.14 4.85 18.76
N MET A 96 -0.11 5.65 19.08
CA MET A 96 -0.05 7.05 18.71
C MET A 96 -0.02 7.25 17.19
N VAL A 97 0.82 6.50 16.47
CA VAL A 97 0.95 6.61 15.00
C VAL A 97 -0.34 6.15 14.31
N GLU A 98 -0.95 5.06 14.76
CA GLU A 98 -2.21 4.55 14.21
C GLU A 98 -3.36 5.55 14.37
N GLU A 99 -3.47 6.20 15.53
CA GLU A 99 -4.47 7.25 15.74
C GLU A 99 -4.23 8.44 14.80
N VAL A 100 -2.98 8.90 14.65
CA VAL A 100 -2.68 10.02 13.76
C VAL A 100 -2.98 9.69 12.31
N MET A 101 -2.69 8.46 11.88
CA MET A 101 -3.01 8.00 10.53
C MET A 101 -4.51 8.05 10.24
N ALA A 102 -5.36 7.85 11.24
CA ALA A 102 -6.81 7.95 11.09
C ALA A 102 -7.29 9.39 10.75
N TYR A 103 -6.45 10.42 10.96
CA TYR A 103 -6.78 11.80 10.59
C TYR A 103 -6.48 12.14 9.13
N LEU A 104 -5.75 11.28 8.41
CA LEU A 104 -5.36 11.55 7.02
C LEU A 104 -6.57 11.73 6.09
N PRO A 105 -7.66 10.92 6.17
CA PRO A 105 -8.82 11.12 5.31
C PRO A 105 -9.50 12.48 5.49
N ASP A 106 -9.65 12.94 6.74
CA ASP A 106 -10.29 14.24 7.05
C ASP A 106 -9.52 15.44 6.47
N LEU A 107 -8.20 15.28 6.36
CA LEU A 107 -7.31 16.33 5.87
C LEU A 107 -7.18 16.34 4.36
N GLU A 108 -7.81 15.42 3.62
CA GLU A 108 -7.62 15.35 2.17
C GLU A 108 -8.01 16.64 1.44
N ALA A 109 -8.94 17.43 2.00
CA ALA A 109 -9.36 18.73 1.51
C ALA A 109 -8.31 19.83 1.72
N ASP A 110 -7.53 19.77 2.81
CA ASP A 110 -6.44 20.70 3.12
C ASP A 110 -5.09 20.03 2.80
N ARG A 111 -4.73 20.07 1.51
CA ARG A 111 -3.61 19.28 0.99
C ARG A 111 -2.25 19.65 1.58
N THR A 112 -2.07 20.91 1.97
CA THR A 112 -0.82 21.38 2.59
C THR A 112 -0.63 20.71 3.94
N LYS A 113 -1.65 20.74 4.82
CA LYS A 113 -1.57 20.08 6.13
C LYS A 113 -1.48 18.56 6.02
N TRP A 114 -2.19 17.99 5.03
CA TRP A 114 -2.12 16.55 4.74
C TRP A 114 -0.70 16.12 4.39
N LEU A 115 0.00 16.87 3.54
CA LEU A 115 1.39 16.60 3.15
C LEU A 115 2.34 16.68 4.34
N GLU A 116 2.27 17.76 5.13
CA GLU A 116 3.10 17.93 6.32
C GLU A 116 2.93 16.80 7.33
N LEU A 117 1.69 16.34 7.53
CA LEU A 117 1.37 15.23 8.43
C LEU A 117 1.95 13.90 7.91
N ILE A 118 1.82 13.64 6.61
CA ILE A 118 2.37 12.44 5.98
C ILE A 118 3.89 12.42 6.05
N GLU A 119 4.55 13.53 5.74
CA GLU A 119 6.01 13.61 5.83
C GLU A 119 6.49 13.39 7.27
N SER A 120 5.80 13.97 8.24
CA SER A 120 6.06 13.74 9.67
C SER A 120 5.91 12.27 10.05
N LEU A 121 4.83 11.61 9.60
CA LEU A 121 4.59 10.18 9.83
C LEU A 121 5.66 9.29 9.16
N ARG A 122 6.07 9.60 7.92
CA ARG A 122 7.14 8.86 7.22
C ARG A 122 8.47 9.00 7.94
N ALA A 123 8.83 10.20 8.39
CA ALA A 123 10.06 10.44 9.14
C ALA A 123 10.05 9.73 10.51
N VAL A 124 8.89 9.64 11.17
CA VAL A 124 8.76 9.01 12.49
C VAL A 124 8.77 7.48 12.43
N THR A 125 8.24 6.91 11.35
CA THR A 125 8.17 5.46 11.12
C THR A 125 9.44 4.89 10.50
N GLU A 126 10.36 5.75 10.05
CA GLU A 126 11.63 5.35 9.45
C GLU A 126 12.53 4.55 10.41
N GLY A 127 13.05 3.42 9.92
CA GLY A 127 13.98 2.56 10.66
C GLY A 127 13.35 1.74 11.81
N LYS A 128 12.03 1.83 12.01
CA LYS A 128 11.32 1.13 13.10
C LYS A 128 10.56 -0.07 12.56
N ILE A 129 11.12 -1.28 12.75
CA ILE A 129 10.54 -2.55 12.27
C ILE A 129 9.08 -2.73 12.75
N PHE A 130 8.78 -2.37 13.99
CA PHE A 130 7.42 -2.51 14.55
C PHE A 130 6.39 -1.53 13.97
N LEU A 131 6.82 -0.56 13.14
CA LEU A 131 5.96 0.39 12.42
C LEU A 131 6.02 0.20 10.90
N GLU A 132 6.57 -0.92 10.41
CA GLU A 132 6.72 -1.20 8.98
C GLU A 132 5.39 -1.15 8.23
N THR A 133 4.33 -1.70 8.83
CA THR A 133 2.97 -1.72 8.24
C THR A 133 2.38 -0.31 8.18
N SER A 134 2.52 0.50 9.24
CA SER A 134 2.11 1.90 9.26
C SER A 134 2.87 2.71 8.21
N ARG A 135 4.19 2.51 8.09
CA ARG A 135 5.03 3.16 7.08
C ARG A 135 4.57 2.84 5.66
N ALA A 136 4.26 1.56 5.40
CA ALA A 136 3.79 1.11 4.09
C ALA A 136 2.50 1.83 3.68
N ARG A 137 1.51 1.86 4.58
CA ARG A 137 0.21 2.50 4.35
C ARG A 137 0.31 4.01 4.13
N VAL A 138 1.12 4.72 4.93
CA VAL A 138 1.34 6.17 4.74
C VAL A 138 2.06 6.46 3.42
N THR A 139 3.04 5.62 3.06
CA THR A 139 3.78 5.77 1.80
C THR A 139 2.89 5.46 0.59
N LEU A 140 1.97 4.50 0.69
CA LEU A 140 0.95 4.26 -0.33
C LEU A 140 0.06 5.48 -0.53
N ALA A 141 -0.42 6.10 0.56
CA ALA A 141 -1.22 7.32 0.47
C ALA A 141 -0.46 8.45 -0.25
N LEU A 142 0.82 8.65 0.07
CA LEU A 142 1.67 9.63 -0.61
C LEU A 142 1.90 9.30 -2.09
N SER A 143 2.13 8.03 -2.41
CA SER A 143 2.30 7.56 -3.79
C SER A 143 1.04 7.83 -4.64
N LEU A 144 -0.14 7.51 -4.12
CA LEU A 144 -1.43 7.81 -4.77
C LEU A 144 -1.65 9.32 -4.95
N HIS A 145 -1.14 10.15 -4.05
CA HIS A 145 -1.19 11.60 -4.24
C HIS A 145 -0.32 12.06 -5.40
N HIS A 146 0.91 11.56 -5.52
CA HIS A 146 1.78 11.87 -6.67
C HIS A 146 1.23 11.35 -8.00
N GLU A 147 0.57 10.19 -7.98
CA GLU A 147 -0.16 9.70 -9.15
C GLU A 147 -1.33 10.62 -9.53
N ARG A 148 -2.09 11.12 -8.56
CA ARG A 148 -3.16 12.10 -8.82
C ARG A 148 -2.58 13.37 -9.44
N LEU A 149 -1.44 13.86 -8.96
CA LEU A 149 -0.73 14.99 -9.57
C LEU A 149 -0.30 14.67 -11.01
N ALA A 150 0.20 13.46 -11.27
CA ALA A 150 0.55 13.02 -12.61
C ALA A 150 -0.67 13.04 -13.57
N SER A 151 -1.85 12.63 -13.09
CA SER A 151 -3.08 12.65 -13.90
C SER A 151 -3.63 14.05 -14.17
N GLN A 152 -3.29 15.03 -13.34
CA GLN A 152 -3.77 16.43 -13.45
C GLN A 152 -2.76 17.35 -14.13
N ALA A 153 -1.50 16.93 -14.25
CA ALA A 153 -0.46 17.69 -14.90
C ALA A 153 -0.78 17.88 -16.39
N SER A 154 -0.64 19.11 -16.87
CA SER A 154 -0.82 19.44 -18.29
C SER A 154 0.43 19.17 -19.12
N ASP A 155 1.62 19.22 -18.51
CA ASP A 155 2.90 18.91 -19.14
C ASP A 155 3.23 17.41 -18.99
N PRO A 156 3.43 16.67 -20.08
CA PRO A 156 3.85 15.26 -20.04
C PRO A 156 5.13 15.02 -19.24
N ALA A 157 6.07 15.98 -19.23
CA ALA A 157 7.33 15.83 -18.48
C ALA A 157 7.10 15.92 -16.96
N GLU A 158 6.23 16.82 -16.51
CA GLU A 158 5.84 16.96 -15.10
C GLU A 158 4.99 15.77 -14.64
N ALA A 159 4.08 15.30 -15.50
CA ALA A 159 3.29 14.11 -15.26
C ALA A 159 4.19 12.88 -15.05
N LEU A 160 5.17 12.70 -15.94
CA LEU A 160 6.13 11.61 -15.85
C LEU A 160 6.96 11.67 -14.56
N LYS A 161 7.45 12.85 -14.18
CA LYS A 161 8.22 13.04 -12.94
C LYS A 161 7.39 12.69 -11.70
N SER A 162 6.12 13.08 -11.69
CA SER A 162 5.20 12.78 -10.59
C SER A 162 4.90 11.27 -10.51
N ALA A 163 4.66 10.61 -11.65
CA ALA A 163 4.46 9.17 -11.72
C ALA A 163 5.71 8.37 -11.30
N GLN A 164 6.90 8.81 -11.72
CA GLN A 164 8.18 8.24 -11.28
C GLN A 164 8.33 8.35 -9.77
N THR A 165 8.05 9.52 -9.20
CA THR A 165 8.09 9.72 -7.74
C THR A 165 7.14 8.76 -7.04
N ALA A 166 5.91 8.58 -7.54
CA ALA A 166 4.95 7.62 -7.00
C ALA A 166 5.47 6.18 -7.03
N SER A 167 6.06 5.78 -8.16
CA SER A 167 6.63 4.44 -8.36
C SER A 167 7.83 4.17 -7.45
N ASP A 168 8.76 5.11 -7.33
CA ASP A 168 9.97 4.97 -6.52
C ASP A 168 9.62 4.85 -5.04
N LEU A 169 8.71 5.70 -4.55
CA LEU A 169 8.21 5.67 -3.17
C LEU A 169 7.69 4.28 -2.76
N LEU A 170 6.90 3.63 -3.62
CA LEU A 170 6.40 2.28 -3.33
C LEU A 170 7.45 1.20 -3.57
N SER A 171 8.32 1.35 -4.57
CA SER A 171 9.34 0.35 -4.92
C SER A 171 10.42 0.21 -3.84
N ASP A 172 10.68 1.27 -3.07
CA ASP A 172 11.61 1.26 -1.93
C ASP A 172 11.11 0.38 -0.77
N LEU A 173 9.80 0.07 -0.72
CA LEU A 173 9.21 -0.77 0.30
C LEU A 173 9.33 -2.25 -0.06
N GLN A 174 10.09 -3.01 0.74
CA GLN A 174 10.18 -4.47 0.64
C GLN A 174 9.06 -5.18 1.39
N VAL A 175 7.80 -4.93 0.99
CA VAL A 175 6.59 -5.41 1.67
C VAL A 175 6.51 -6.93 1.78
N GLU A 176 7.19 -7.67 0.91
CA GLU A 176 7.28 -9.13 0.95
C GLU A 176 7.96 -9.65 2.22
N THR A 177 8.77 -8.81 2.88
CA THR A 177 9.51 -9.16 4.11
C THR A 177 8.75 -8.84 5.40
N TYR A 178 7.67 -8.06 5.33
CA TYR A 178 7.00 -7.53 6.51
C TYR A 178 6.22 -8.62 7.24
N SER A 179 6.69 -9.03 8.41
CA SER A 179 6.08 -10.13 9.15
C SER A 179 4.66 -9.82 9.66
N SER A 180 4.41 -8.55 9.96
CA SER A 180 3.18 -8.06 10.60
C SER A 180 2.01 -7.83 9.64
N MET A 181 2.28 -7.80 8.33
CA MET A 181 1.29 -7.50 7.30
C MET A 181 0.58 -8.77 6.81
N SER A 182 -0.72 -8.68 6.55
CA SER A 182 -1.50 -9.82 6.04
C SER A 182 -1.03 -10.23 4.64
N ARG A 183 -1.19 -11.52 4.29
CA ARG A 183 -0.77 -12.03 2.98
C ARG A 183 -1.52 -11.36 1.82
N ARG A 184 -2.80 -11.03 2.03
CA ARG A 184 -3.62 -10.30 1.06
C ARG A 184 -3.09 -8.90 0.83
N GLU A 185 -2.92 -8.13 1.91
CA GLU A 185 -2.40 -6.75 1.85
C GLU A 185 -1.02 -6.71 1.18
N LYS A 186 -0.11 -7.65 1.50
CA LYS A 186 1.18 -7.76 0.79
C LYS A 186 1.02 -7.95 -0.71
N THR A 187 0.08 -8.79 -1.12
CA THR A 187 -0.18 -9.05 -2.54
C THR A 187 -0.73 -7.80 -3.22
N GLU A 188 -1.65 -7.09 -2.57
CA GLU A 188 -2.17 -5.80 -3.05
C GLU A 188 -1.04 -4.76 -3.24
N PHE A 189 -0.14 -4.64 -2.28
CA PHE A 189 1.03 -3.76 -2.41
C PHE A 189 1.96 -4.17 -3.56
N LEU A 190 2.27 -5.47 -3.71
CA LEU A 190 3.10 -5.96 -4.81
C LEU A 190 2.45 -5.67 -6.18
N LEU A 191 1.13 -5.84 -6.29
CA LEU A 191 0.40 -5.53 -7.52
C LEU A 191 0.35 -4.03 -7.80
N GLU A 192 0.22 -3.17 -6.79
CA GLU A 192 0.31 -1.72 -6.95
C GLU A 192 1.70 -1.27 -7.39
N GLN A 193 2.77 -1.84 -6.81
CA GLN A 193 4.15 -1.59 -7.27
C GLN A 193 4.30 -1.96 -8.75
N MET A 194 3.83 -3.13 -9.16
CA MET A 194 3.86 -3.56 -10.56
C MET A 194 3.05 -2.62 -11.46
N ARG A 195 1.87 -2.19 -11.03
CA ARG A 195 1.01 -1.29 -11.80
C ARG A 195 1.67 0.07 -12.04
N LEU A 196 2.27 0.68 -11.01
CA LEU A 196 2.98 1.94 -11.16
C LEU A 196 4.21 1.81 -12.06
N LEU A 197 4.93 0.69 -11.98
CA LEU A 197 6.04 0.43 -12.90
C LEU A 197 5.57 0.33 -14.35
N VAL A 198 4.46 -0.35 -14.62
CA VAL A 198 3.85 -0.40 -15.96
C VAL A 198 3.42 1.00 -16.43
N LEU A 199 2.81 1.80 -15.55
CA LEU A 199 2.41 3.17 -15.87
C LEU A 199 3.62 4.02 -16.28
N VAL A 200 4.67 4.03 -15.44
CA VAL A 200 5.90 4.79 -15.72
C VAL A 200 6.60 4.29 -16.98
N ALA A 201 6.64 2.97 -17.20
CA ALA A 201 7.24 2.40 -18.41
C ALA A 201 6.54 2.92 -19.68
N ASN A 202 5.21 2.90 -19.69
CA ASN A 202 4.42 3.42 -20.81
C ASN A 202 4.64 4.92 -21.02
N MET A 203 4.57 5.73 -19.95
CA MET A 203 4.77 7.17 -20.04
C MET A 203 6.19 7.53 -20.55
N LYS A 204 7.22 6.78 -20.14
CA LYS A 204 8.58 6.97 -20.66
C LYS A 204 8.68 6.66 -22.15
N THR A 205 8.00 5.60 -22.61
CA THR A 205 7.98 5.25 -24.03
C THR A 205 7.24 6.29 -24.88
N GLU A 206 6.22 6.95 -24.32
CA GLU A 206 5.47 8.01 -25.00
C GLU A 206 6.22 9.35 -25.06
N VAL A 207 6.90 9.73 -23.97
CA VAL A 207 7.64 11.01 -23.87
C VAL A 207 9.05 10.93 -24.47
N GLY A 208 9.70 9.78 -24.32
CA GLY A 208 11.08 9.53 -24.73
C GLY A 208 11.20 8.76 -26.05
N LYS A 209 12.39 8.20 -26.29
CA LYS A 209 12.60 7.23 -27.37
C LYS A 209 12.14 5.84 -26.93
N SER A 210 11.80 4.98 -27.90
CA SER A 210 11.18 3.65 -27.69
C SER A 210 11.89 2.67 -26.74
N GLN A 211 13.06 3.00 -26.18
CA GLN A 211 13.83 2.14 -25.27
C GLN A 211 13.90 2.66 -23.82
N GLU A 212 13.38 3.85 -23.51
CA GLU A 212 13.58 4.47 -22.18
C GLU A 212 12.74 3.83 -21.05
N GLY A 213 11.75 2.99 -21.36
CA GLY A 213 10.91 2.26 -20.39
C GLY A 213 11.36 0.82 -20.07
N GLU A 214 12.39 0.30 -20.73
CA GLU A 214 12.81 -1.11 -20.59
C GLU A 214 13.25 -1.47 -19.17
N ALA A 215 13.89 -0.53 -18.46
CA ALA A 215 14.32 -0.74 -17.08
C ALA A 215 13.13 -1.03 -16.16
N GLU A 216 12.02 -0.32 -16.34
CA GLU A 216 10.78 -0.53 -15.57
C GLU A 216 10.13 -1.87 -15.91
N TRP A 217 10.09 -2.28 -17.18
CA TRP A 217 9.56 -3.58 -17.57
C TRP A 217 10.35 -4.76 -16.98
N ILE A 218 11.68 -4.62 -16.87
CA ILE A 218 12.52 -5.61 -16.16
C ILE A 218 12.10 -5.69 -14.68
N LYS A 219 11.83 -4.56 -14.03
CA LYS A 219 11.34 -4.53 -12.64
C LYS A 219 9.94 -5.16 -12.52
N VAL A 220 9.04 -4.95 -13.48
CA VAL A 220 7.71 -5.62 -13.52
C VAL A 220 7.87 -7.14 -13.54
N ARG A 221 8.77 -7.67 -14.38
CA ARG A 221 9.07 -9.13 -14.40
C ARG A 221 9.56 -9.62 -13.04
N VAL A 222 10.45 -8.88 -12.39
CA VAL A 222 10.97 -9.25 -11.06
C VAL A 222 9.85 -9.21 -10.01
N GLY A 223 9.02 -8.17 -10.02
CA GLY A 223 7.83 -8.08 -9.16
C GLY A 223 6.86 -9.25 -9.37
N GLY A 224 6.63 -9.64 -10.63
CA GLY A 224 5.76 -10.77 -10.97
C GLY A 224 6.21 -12.11 -10.39
N ARG A 225 7.53 -12.31 -10.17
CA ARG A 225 8.09 -13.51 -9.52
C ARG A 225 7.92 -13.50 -8.00
N LYS A 226 7.70 -12.34 -7.38
CA LYS A 226 7.46 -12.22 -5.94
C LYS A 226 6.03 -12.60 -5.55
N VAL A 227 5.09 -12.52 -6.49
CA VAL A 227 3.69 -12.87 -6.27
C VAL A 227 3.54 -14.39 -6.22
N ASN A 228 2.87 -14.89 -5.18
CA ASN A 228 2.65 -16.32 -5.02
C ASN A 228 1.39 -16.76 -5.78
N GLU A 229 1.56 -17.42 -6.93
CA GLU A 229 0.44 -17.91 -7.75
C GLU A 229 -0.48 -18.89 -7.01
N GLY A 230 0.02 -19.63 -6.01
CA GLY A 230 -0.82 -20.54 -5.22
C GLY A 230 -1.88 -19.80 -4.40
N PHE A 231 -1.53 -18.62 -3.88
CA PHE A 231 -2.46 -17.75 -3.14
C PHE A 231 -3.57 -17.18 -4.03
N LEU A 232 -3.23 -16.88 -5.29
CA LEU A 232 -4.18 -16.35 -6.28
C LEU A 232 -5.21 -17.38 -6.75
N LYS A 233 -5.02 -18.68 -6.46
CA LYS A 233 -5.99 -19.73 -6.79
C LYS A 233 -7.14 -19.84 -5.79
N GLU A 234 -6.98 -19.24 -4.61
CA GLU A 234 -8.02 -19.22 -3.58
C GLU A 234 -9.19 -18.35 -4.05
N ALA A 235 -10.43 -18.82 -3.83
CA ALA A 235 -11.64 -18.15 -4.34
C ALA A 235 -11.82 -16.72 -3.80
N GLU A 236 -11.33 -16.44 -2.59
CA GLU A 236 -11.40 -15.12 -1.97
C GLU A 236 -10.49 -14.08 -2.63
N ASN A 237 -9.47 -14.52 -3.38
CA ASN A 237 -8.45 -13.64 -3.99
C ASN A 237 -8.58 -13.57 -5.52
N GLU A 238 -9.77 -13.88 -6.03
CA GLU A 238 -10.06 -13.87 -7.47
C GLU A 238 -9.81 -12.49 -8.09
N ASP A 239 -10.13 -11.42 -7.38
CA ASP A 239 -9.86 -10.04 -7.79
C ASP A 239 -8.36 -9.76 -7.97
N LEU A 240 -7.53 -10.24 -7.04
CA LEU A 240 -6.08 -10.13 -7.12
C LEU A 240 -5.52 -10.97 -8.26
N LYS A 241 -6.11 -12.15 -8.52
CA LYS A 241 -5.73 -13.02 -9.64
C LYS A 241 -5.94 -12.31 -10.98
N LEU A 242 -7.10 -11.68 -11.18
CA LEU A 242 -7.41 -10.96 -12.41
C LEU A 242 -6.46 -9.79 -12.62
N LYS A 243 -6.24 -8.97 -11.59
CA LYS A 243 -5.31 -7.83 -11.64
C LYS A 243 -3.86 -8.26 -11.93
N TYR A 244 -3.41 -9.35 -11.31
CA TYR A 244 -2.08 -9.92 -11.57
C TYR A 244 -1.92 -10.32 -13.04
N TYR A 245 -2.85 -11.11 -13.58
CA TYR A 245 -2.73 -11.56 -14.96
C TYR A 245 -2.90 -10.44 -15.97
N GLU A 246 -3.72 -9.42 -15.69
CA GLU A 246 -3.80 -8.22 -16.54
C GLU A 246 -2.42 -7.55 -16.69
N LEU A 247 -1.68 -7.38 -15.59
CA LEU A 247 -0.33 -6.80 -15.60
C LEU A 247 0.68 -7.71 -16.32
N MET A 248 0.60 -9.02 -16.10
CA MET A 248 1.47 -9.99 -16.76
C MET A 248 1.20 -10.08 -18.28
N ILE A 249 -0.05 -9.93 -18.71
CA ILE A 249 -0.42 -9.84 -20.12
C ILE A 249 0.19 -8.58 -20.73
N LYS A 250 0.05 -7.41 -20.09
CA LYS A 250 0.68 -6.16 -20.57
C LYS A 250 2.19 -6.34 -20.75
N TYR A 251 2.85 -6.97 -19.79
CA TYR A 251 4.27 -7.31 -19.87
C TYR A 251 4.60 -8.27 -21.03
N ALA A 252 3.81 -9.34 -21.21
CA ALA A 252 4.04 -10.31 -22.29
C ALA A 252 3.86 -9.68 -23.68
N LEU A 253 2.83 -8.85 -23.85
CA LEU A 253 2.55 -8.14 -25.10
C LEU A 253 3.63 -7.12 -25.43
N HIS A 254 4.16 -6.40 -24.43
CA HIS A 254 5.29 -5.49 -24.63
C HIS A 254 6.50 -6.19 -25.25
N ASN A 255 6.80 -7.41 -24.82
CA ASN A 255 7.93 -8.19 -25.34
C ASN A 255 7.60 -9.04 -26.58
N ALA A 256 6.40 -8.88 -27.16
CA ALA A 256 5.88 -9.74 -28.23
C ALA A 256 5.90 -11.25 -27.90
N SER A 257 5.85 -11.61 -26.61
CA SER A 257 5.78 -12.99 -26.13
C SER A 257 4.35 -13.51 -26.19
N TYR A 258 3.83 -13.72 -27.41
CA TYR A 258 2.41 -14.08 -27.62
C TYR A 258 2.00 -15.40 -26.97
N LEU A 259 2.90 -16.39 -26.92
CA LEU A 259 2.61 -17.66 -26.24
C LEU A 259 2.38 -17.46 -24.73
N ASP A 260 3.15 -16.58 -24.10
CA ASP A 260 2.99 -16.29 -22.67
C ASP A 260 1.73 -15.48 -22.41
N ALA A 261 1.41 -14.52 -23.30
CA ALA A 261 0.14 -13.80 -23.26
C ALA A 261 -1.05 -14.79 -23.32
N ALA A 262 -1.02 -15.73 -24.27
CA ALA A 262 -2.04 -16.77 -24.38
C ALA A 262 -2.17 -17.62 -23.10
N LYS A 263 -1.05 -18.06 -22.51
CA LYS A 263 -1.06 -18.81 -21.23
C LYS A 263 -1.67 -17.98 -20.09
N HIS A 264 -1.38 -16.68 -20.02
CA HIS A 264 -1.95 -15.80 -19.00
C HIS A 264 -3.45 -15.61 -19.20
N TYR A 265 -3.91 -15.35 -20.44
CA TYR A 265 -5.34 -15.30 -20.76
C TYR A 265 -6.04 -16.62 -20.45
N TYR A 266 -5.40 -17.77 -20.71
CA TYR A 266 -5.95 -19.07 -20.35
C TYR A 266 -6.16 -19.21 -18.83
N LYS A 267 -5.21 -18.76 -18.01
CA LYS A 267 -5.39 -18.72 -16.54
C LYS A 267 -6.49 -17.77 -16.08
N VAL A 268 -6.73 -16.68 -16.81
CA VAL A 268 -7.87 -15.77 -16.58
C VAL A 268 -9.18 -16.46 -16.94
N TRP A 269 -9.24 -17.11 -18.11
CA TRP A 269 -10.41 -17.87 -18.55
C TRP A 269 -10.76 -19.02 -17.61
N GLU A 270 -9.77 -19.70 -17.00
CA GLU A 270 -10.03 -20.75 -16.01
C GLU A 270 -10.74 -20.28 -14.73
N THR A 271 -10.84 -18.97 -14.53
CA THR A 271 -11.42 -18.38 -13.32
C THR A 271 -12.95 -18.54 -13.31
N PRO A 272 -13.57 -19.00 -12.20
CA PRO A 272 -15.01 -19.29 -12.16
C PRO A 272 -15.93 -18.12 -12.57
N SER A 273 -15.68 -16.88 -12.14
CA SER A 273 -16.52 -15.75 -12.54
C SER A 273 -16.45 -15.49 -14.05
N ILE A 274 -15.27 -15.64 -14.65
CA ILE A 274 -15.05 -15.41 -16.08
C ILE A 274 -15.70 -16.53 -16.91
N LYS A 275 -15.65 -17.79 -16.45
CA LYS A 275 -16.35 -18.90 -17.11
C LYS A 275 -17.86 -18.77 -17.07
N ALA A 276 -18.41 -18.19 -15.99
CA ALA A 276 -19.84 -17.98 -15.88
C ALA A 276 -20.35 -16.90 -16.86
N GLU A 277 -19.49 -15.96 -17.29
CA GLU A 277 -19.81 -14.91 -18.25
C GLU A 277 -19.57 -15.35 -19.71
N THR A 278 -20.42 -16.23 -20.22
CA THR A 278 -20.30 -16.83 -21.56
C THR A 278 -20.43 -15.84 -22.73
N GLU A 279 -21.20 -14.77 -22.59
CA GLU A 279 -21.43 -13.77 -23.65
C GLU A 279 -20.60 -12.48 -23.50
N GLY A 280 -19.77 -12.38 -22.45
CA GLY A 280 -19.01 -11.18 -22.12
C GLY A 280 -17.51 -11.44 -22.07
N ARG A 281 -16.93 -11.23 -20.88
CA ARG A 281 -15.47 -11.31 -20.67
C ARG A 281 -14.93 -12.71 -20.95
N GLY A 282 -15.71 -13.77 -20.70
CA GLY A 282 -15.32 -15.14 -20.99
C GLY A 282 -15.06 -15.38 -22.48
N ARG A 283 -15.97 -14.89 -23.34
CA ARG A 283 -15.83 -14.97 -24.81
C ARG A 283 -14.62 -14.19 -25.30
N SER A 284 -14.48 -12.91 -24.92
CA SER A 284 -13.34 -12.10 -25.36
C SER A 284 -12.00 -12.70 -24.91
N THR A 285 -11.95 -13.27 -23.70
CA THR A 285 -10.74 -13.96 -23.20
C THR A 285 -10.40 -15.17 -24.07
N LEU A 286 -11.39 -15.99 -24.46
CA LEU A 286 -11.19 -17.11 -25.38
C LEU A 286 -10.71 -16.66 -26.76
N GLU A 287 -11.31 -15.62 -27.33
CA GLU A 287 -10.88 -15.05 -28.61
C GLU A 287 -9.42 -14.58 -28.56
N TYR A 288 -9.03 -13.86 -27.51
CA TYR A 288 -7.64 -13.44 -27.31
C TYR A 288 -6.68 -14.63 -27.21
N ILE A 289 -7.06 -15.70 -26.51
CA ILE A 289 -6.24 -16.91 -26.44
C ILE A 289 -5.98 -17.44 -27.85
N VAL A 290 -7.02 -17.59 -28.68
CA VAL A 290 -6.86 -18.10 -30.05
C VAL A 290 -5.94 -17.20 -30.87
N TYR A 291 -6.16 -15.87 -30.85
CA TYR A 291 -5.34 -14.94 -31.61
C TYR A 291 -3.86 -15.00 -31.22
N TYR A 292 -3.56 -15.01 -29.92
CA TYR A 292 -2.17 -15.01 -29.45
C TYR A 292 -1.48 -16.37 -29.63
N VAL A 293 -2.19 -17.49 -29.55
CA VAL A 293 -1.62 -18.81 -29.86
C VAL A 293 -1.28 -18.94 -31.35
N VAL A 294 -2.09 -18.35 -32.24
CA VAL A 294 -1.81 -18.34 -33.69
C VAL A 294 -0.65 -17.41 -34.03
N LEU A 295 -0.53 -16.26 -33.36
CA LEU A 295 0.58 -15.32 -33.54
C LEU A 295 1.91 -15.82 -32.93
N ALA A 296 1.86 -16.75 -31.99
CA ALA A 296 3.04 -17.32 -31.36
C ALA A 296 3.89 -18.13 -32.36
N SER A 297 5.20 -18.12 -32.17
CA SER A 297 6.11 -18.96 -32.94
C SER A 297 5.84 -20.45 -32.72
N HIS A 298 6.04 -21.25 -33.76
CA HIS A 298 5.87 -22.70 -33.71
C HIS A 298 6.81 -23.32 -32.67
N SER A 299 6.21 -23.98 -31.68
CA SER A 299 6.90 -24.71 -30.62
C SER A 299 6.03 -25.87 -30.16
N ASN A 300 6.62 -26.83 -29.44
CA ASN A 300 5.87 -27.96 -28.89
C ASN A 300 4.76 -27.49 -27.94
N GLU A 301 5.03 -26.46 -27.14
CA GLU A 301 4.04 -25.87 -26.22
C GLU A 301 2.89 -25.19 -26.95
N GLN A 302 3.19 -24.50 -28.06
CA GLN A 302 2.19 -23.86 -28.90
C GLN A 302 1.27 -24.90 -29.56
N SER A 303 1.85 -25.99 -30.08
CA SER A 303 1.10 -27.12 -30.66
C SER A 303 0.20 -27.80 -29.63
N ASP A 304 0.73 -28.09 -28.44
CA ASP A 304 -0.04 -28.69 -27.35
C ASP A 304 -1.22 -27.79 -26.91
N MET A 305 -0.99 -26.48 -26.81
CA MET A 305 -2.04 -25.52 -26.49
C MET A 305 -3.13 -25.46 -27.57
N LEU A 306 -2.75 -25.49 -28.86
CA LEU A 306 -3.71 -25.57 -29.97
C LEU A 306 -4.59 -26.82 -29.88
N HIS A 307 -3.98 -27.99 -29.62
CA HIS A 307 -4.74 -29.23 -29.50
C HIS A 307 -5.68 -29.22 -28.28
N ARG A 308 -5.25 -28.62 -27.17
CA ARG A 308 -6.11 -28.44 -25.99
C ARG A 308 -7.30 -27.52 -26.29
N LEU A 309 -7.06 -26.40 -26.94
CA LEU A 309 -8.12 -25.46 -27.33
C LEU A 309 -9.09 -26.05 -28.36
N TYR A 310 -8.59 -26.81 -29.33
CA TYR A 310 -9.42 -27.47 -30.35
C TYR A 310 -10.42 -28.45 -29.74
N ASN A 311 -10.04 -29.11 -28.64
CA ASN A 311 -10.91 -30.05 -27.93
C ASN A 311 -11.84 -29.37 -26.90
N ASP A 312 -11.75 -28.05 -26.73
CA ASP A 312 -12.56 -27.33 -25.74
C ASP A 312 -14.00 -27.11 -26.25
N PRO A 313 -15.03 -27.64 -25.57
CA PRO A 313 -16.41 -27.51 -26.01
C PRO A 313 -16.93 -26.06 -25.94
N GLU A 314 -16.32 -25.18 -25.14
CA GLU A 314 -16.71 -23.76 -25.10
C GLU A 314 -16.26 -23.00 -26.35
N LEU A 315 -15.15 -23.43 -26.98
CA LEU A 315 -14.69 -22.84 -28.23
C LEU A 315 -15.66 -23.15 -29.38
N ALA A 316 -16.25 -24.35 -29.39
CA ALA A 316 -17.23 -24.75 -30.41
C ALA A 316 -18.55 -23.95 -30.34
N LYS A 317 -18.82 -23.26 -29.22
CA LYS A 317 -20.00 -22.40 -29.04
C LYS A 317 -19.76 -20.96 -29.50
N ILE A 318 -18.52 -20.59 -29.81
CA ILE A 318 -18.18 -19.25 -30.31
C ILE A 318 -18.41 -19.24 -31.81
N ASP A 319 -19.55 -18.71 -32.24
CA ASP A 319 -19.75 -18.36 -33.64
C ASP A 319 -18.80 -17.21 -33.99
N LEU A 320 -17.80 -17.50 -34.83
CA LEU A 320 -16.94 -16.52 -35.47
C LEU A 320 -17.80 -15.74 -36.48
N GLN A 321 -18.22 -14.53 -36.13
CA GLN A 321 -18.84 -13.58 -37.06
C GLN A 321 -17.80 -12.93 -37.96
#